data_AF-A0A355U9V7-F1
#
_entry.id   AF-A0A355U9V7-F1
#
_cell.length_a   1.000
_cell.length_b   1.000
_cell.length_c   1.000
_cell.angle_alpha   90.00
_cell.angle_beta   90.00
_cell.angle_gamma   90.00
#
_symmetry.space_group_name_H-M   'P 1'
#
loop_
_entity.id
_entity.type
_entity.pdbx_description
1 polymer ?
#
loop_
_entity_poly.entity_id
_entity_poly.type
_entity_poly.pdbx_seq_one_letter_code
_entity_poly.pdbx_strand_id
1 'polypeptide(L)'
;MKKIITLILTALTFVGYAQDPTTSAGTPSQASTDVISIFSDSYTDVSGTDFYPNWGQSTQYAAFTLGSDNMIKYSNLNYQGINFGSAQDASAKGYLHMDIWTATSFDLDIFCISQTPQNEKKVTKTLVANQWNSIDIDLADYISQGLSVASLYQFKFDDLGRTGSTIFLDNVYFYGSPAATEPSVADATPTYAADDVISLFSDAYTNVNVDTWRTGWSSVTLDAFDISGDNIKKYSSLDFVGVEATGANSIDASTMEHFNLS
;
A
#
# COMPACT_ATOMS: atom_id res chain seq x y z
N MET A 1 23.30 -23.00 -70.55
CA MET A 1 22.37 -21.90 -70.21
C MET A 1 21.87 -22.11 -68.78
N LYS A 2 22.45 -21.44 -67.78
CA LYS A 2 21.97 -21.47 -66.39
C LYS A 2 21.08 -20.25 -66.18
N LYS A 3 19.78 -20.48 -65.93
CA LYS A 3 18.84 -19.40 -65.57
C LYS A 3 18.99 -19.15 -64.08
N ILE A 4 19.53 -17.99 -63.71
CA ILE A 4 19.53 -17.50 -62.34
C ILE A 4 18.19 -16.82 -62.11
N ILE A 5 17.38 -17.38 -61.21
CA ILE A 5 16.14 -16.77 -60.73
C ILE A 5 16.52 -15.95 -59.49
N THR A 6 16.48 -14.63 -59.63
CA THR A 6 16.64 -13.69 -58.51
C THR A 6 15.33 -13.67 -57.73
N LEU A 7 15.34 -14.23 -56.52
CA LEU A 7 14.25 -14.14 -55.57
C LEU A 7 14.36 -12.79 -54.84
N ILE A 8 13.46 -11.85 -55.14
CA ILE A 8 13.37 -10.58 -54.40
C ILE A 8 12.53 -10.87 -53.15
N LEU A 9 13.20 -10.98 -52.00
CA LEU A 9 12.54 -11.08 -50.70
C LEU A 9 12.17 -9.65 -50.25
N THR A 10 10.90 -9.29 -50.38
CA THR A 10 10.37 -8.03 -49.85
C THR A 10 10.29 -8.17 -48.33
N ALA A 11 11.18 -7.48 -47.61
CA ALA A 11 11.06 -7.36 -46.16
C ALA A 11 9.83 -6.47 -45.86
N LEU A 12 8.77 -7.08 -45.37
CA LEU A 12 7.61 -6.37 -44.85
C LEU A 12 8.00 -5.81 -43.47
N THR A 13 8.35 -4.53 -43.42
CA THR A 13 8.52 -3.83 -42.14
C THR A 13 7.15 -3.69 -41.49
N PHE A 14 6.84 -4.53 -40.51
CA PHE A 14 5.77 -4.24 -39.56
C PHE A 14 6.21 -3.03 -38.74
N VAL A 15 5.65 -1.86 -39.04
CA VAL A 15 5.64 -0.77 -38.07
C VAL A 15 4.67 -1.23 -36.99
N GLY A 16 5.21 -1.74 -35.89
CA GLY A 16 4.40 -2.07 -34.72
C GLY A 16 3.85 -0.77 -34.17
N TYR A 17 2.63 -0.41 -34.55
CA TYR A 17 1.86 0.58 -33.79
C TYR A 17 1.72 0.03 -32.38
N ALA A 18 2.02 0.86 -31.37
CA ALA A 18 1.71 0.54 -29.98
C ALA A 18 0.26 0.06 -29.94
N GLN A 19 0.07 -1.19 -29.54
CA GLN A 19 -1.26 -1.78 -29.48
C GLN A 19 -2.04 -1.09 -28.36
N ASP A 20 -3.35 -0.99 -28.52
CA ASP A 20 -4.26 -0.64 -27.43
C ASP A 20 -4.69 -1.97 -26.75
N PRO A 21 -5.12 -1.96 -25.47
CA PRO A 21 -5.62 -3.17 -24.82
C PRO A 21 -6.87 -3.67 -25.55
N THR A 22 -6.98 -5.01 -25.67
CA THR A 22 -8.13 -5.69 -26.29
C THR A 22 -9.04 -6.38 -25.28
N THR A 23 -8.66 -6.35 -24.01
CA THR A 23 -9.46 -6.78 -22.86
C THR A 23 -9.40 -5.70 -21.79
N SER A 24 -10.47 -5.57 -21.00
CA SER A 24 -10.51 -4.71 -19.82
C SER A 24 -9.62 -5.23 -18.69
N ALA A 25 -9.36 -4.38 -17.70
CA ALA A 25 -8.80 -4.82 -16.44
C ALA A 25 -9.79 -5.72 -15.68
N GLY A 26 -9.31 -6.40 -14.64
CA GLY A 26 -10.18 -7.22 -13.80
C GLY A 26 -11.13 -6.34 -12.99
N THR A 27 -12.39 -6.76 -12.84
CA THR A 27 -13.32 -6.03 -11.97
C THR A 27 -12.83 -6.03 -10.52
N PRO A 28 -12.76 -4.87 -9.85
CA PRO A 28 -12.40 -4.79 -8.44
C PRO A 28 -13.28 -5.69 -7.55
N SER A 29 -12.67 -6.27 -6.52
CA SER A 29 -13.34 -7.21 -5.60
C SER A 29 -13.59 -6.66 -4.20
N GLN A 30 -13.10 -5.45 -3.91
CA GLN A 30 -13.23 -4.82 -2.59
C GLN A 30 -14.67 -4.37 -2.34
N ALA A 31 -15.10 -4.38 -1.08
CA ALA A 31 -16.39 -3.80 -0.72
C ALA A 31 -16.35 -2.29 -0.94
N SER A 32 -17.41 -1.71 -1.52
CA SER A 32 -17.46 -0.27 -1.82
C SER A 32 -17.34 0.62 -0.57
N THR A 33 -17.63 0.10 0.62
CA THR A 33 -17.45 0.80 1.90
C THR A 33 -15.97 0.90 2.33
N ASP A 34 -15.12 0.03 1.78
CA ASP A 34 -13.74 -0.12 2.20
C ASP A 34 -12.77 0.59 1.25
N VAL A 35 -13.29 1.26 0.21
CA VAL A 35 -12.50 1.95 -0.81
C VAL A 35 -12.67 3.46 -0.78
N ILE A 36 -11.62 4.19 -1.18
CA ILE A 36 -11.69 5.57 -1.62
C ILE A 36 -11.36 5.56 -3.12
N SER A 37 -12.38 5.65 -3.98
CA SER A 37 -12.21 5.54 -5.43
C SER A 37 -11.89 6.88 -6.07
N ILE A 38 -10.89 6.91 -6.94
CA ILE A 38 -10.52 8.06 -7.76
C ILE A 38 -11.01 7.90 -9.19
N PHE A 39 -10.95 6.67 -9.73
CA PHE A 39 -11.47 6.31 -11.05
C PHE A 39 -11.83 4.82 -11.07
N SER A 40 -13.12 4.48 -11.17
CA SER A 40 -13.57 3.10 -11.44
C SER A 40 -15.05 3.06 -11.78
N ASP A 41 -15.43 2.27 -12.79
CA ASP A 41 -16.86 2.00 -13.08
C ASP A 41 -17.55 1.17 -11.98
N SER A 42 -16.80 0.55 -11.06
CA SER A 42 -17.34 -0.30 -9.99
C SER A 42 -17.69 0.46 -8.71
N TYR A 43 -17.22 1.69 -8.54
CA TYR A 43 -17.34 2.45 -7.30
C TYR A 43 -17.85 3.87 -7.53
N THR A 44 -18.16 4.58 -6.45
CA THR A 44 -18.41 6.03 -6.53
C THR A 44 -17.09 6.77 -6.39
N ASP A 45 -16.69 7.46 -7.45
CA ASP A 45 -15.44 8.22 -7.48
C ASP A 45 -15.51 9.55 -6.71
N VAL A 46 -14.35 10.05 -6.30
CA VAL A 46 -14.19 11.40 -5.77
C VAL A 46 -14.65 12.41 -6.82
N SER A 47 -15.80 13.02 -6.56
CA SER A 47 -16.43 14.00 -7.44
C SER A 47 -15.51 15.18 -7.74
N GLY A 48 -15.49 15.63 -9.00
CA GLY A 48 -14.70 16.78 -9.43
C GLY A 48 -13.23 16.48 -9.70
N THR A 49 -12.82 15.21 -9.71
CA THR A 49 -11.48 14.80 -10.11
C THR A 49 -11.21 15.19 -11.57
N ASP A 50 -10.12 15.92 -11.77
CA ASP A 50 -9.61 16.34 -13.08
C ASP A 50 -8.44 15.44 -13.47
N PHE A 51 -8.67 14.59 -14.47
CA PHE A 51 -7.70 13.63 -14.99
C PHE A 51 -6.72 14.27 -16.00
N TYR A 52 -6.87 15.55 -16.34
CA TYR A 52 -5.96 16.27 -17.24
C TYR A 52 -5.83 17.77 -16.87
N PRO A 53 -5.30 18.10 -15.68
CA PRO A 53 -5.31 19.45 -15.10
C PRO A 53 -4.33 20.45 -15.75
N ASN A 54 -3.72 20.13 -16.89
CA ASN A 54 -2.80 21.00 -17.64
C ASN A 54 -1.64 21.60 -16.80
N TRP A 55 -0.83 20.78 -16.16
CA TRP A 55 0.37 21.20 -15.41
C TRP A 55 1.57 21.59 -16.29
N GLY A 56 1.38 21.68 -17.61
CA GLY A 56 2.44 21.93 -18.59
C GLY A 56 3.08 20.66 -19.14
N GLN A 57 2.44 19.51 -18.97
CA GLN A 57 2.88 18.25 -19.57
C GLN A 57 2.72 18.24 -21.10
N SER A 58 3.52 17.41 -21.78
CA SER A 58 3.35 17.10 -23.21
C SER A 58 2.51 15.84 -23.44
N THR A 59 2.19 15.12 -22.35
CA THR A 59 1.27 13.98 -22.36
C THR A 59 -0.07 14.39 -22.94
N GLN A 60 -0.64 13.50 -23.74
CA GLN A 60 -1.96 13.62 -24.32
C GLN A 60 -2.93 12.74 -23.53
N TYR A 61 -4.16 13.22 -23.37
CA TYR A 61 -5.24 12.50 -22.72
C TYR A 61 -6.34 12.15 -23.72
N ALA A 62 -6.89 10.95 -23.58
CA ALA A 62 -8.15 10.55 -24.18
C ALA A 62 -8.93 9.65 -23.21
N ALA A 63 -10.25 9.82 -23.17
CA ALA A 63 -11.11 8.76 -22.65
C ALA A 63 -11.07 7.57 -23.63
N PHE A 64 -11.04 6.36 -23.10
CA PHE A 64 -11.03 5.13 -23.86
C PHE A 64 -12.08 4.19 -23.29
N THR A 65 -12.92 3.61 -24.14
CA THR A 65 -13.96 2.68 -23.71
C THR A 65 -13.82 1.38 -24.48
N LEU A 66 -13.82 0.25 -23.77
CA LEU A 66 -13.83 -1.08 -24.35
C LEU A 66 -15.08 -1.82 -23.91
N GLY A 67 -16.04 -1.97 -24.83
CA GLY A 67 -17.36 -2.49 -24.46
C GLY A 67 -18.10 -1.50 -23.56
N SER A 68 -18.37 -1.89 -22.31
CA SER A 68 -19.02 -1.05 -21.29
C SER A 68 -18.06 -0.42 -20.29
N ASP A 69 -16.77 -0.74 -20.40
CA ASP A 69 -15.74 -0.41 -19.41
C ASP A 69 -14.94 0.80 -19.86
N ASN A 70 -14.86 1.81 -19.00
CA ASN A 70 -14.21 3.09 -19.25
C ASN A 70 -12.82 3.13 -18.63
N MET A 71 -11.88 3.63 -19.40
CA MET A 71 -10.47 3.75 -19.04
C MET A 71 -9.95 5.12 -19.45
N ILE A 72 -8.79 5.47 -18.89
CA ILE A 72 -8.03 6.66 -19.26
C ILE A 72 -6.85 6.24 -20.13
N LYS A 73 -6.67 6.89 -21.28
CA LYS A 73 -5.48 6.73 -22.12
C LYS A 73 -4.58 7.96 -21.98
N TYR A 74 -3.33 7.72 -21.59
CA TYR A 74 -2.27 8.72 -21.66
C TYR A 74 -1.23 8.31 -22.70
N SER A 75 -1.11 9.08 -23.78
CA SER A 75 -0.13 8.86 -24.85
C SER A 75 0.93 9.96 -24.90
N ASN A 76 2.08 9.66 -25.49
CA ASN A 76 3.24 10.56 -25.45
C ASN A 76 3.59 10.98 -24.00
N LEU A 77 3.52 10.02 -23.07
CA LEU A 77 3.68 10.26 -21.65
C LEU A 77 5.08 10.82 -21.39
N ASN A 78 5.14 12.04 -20.86
CA ASN A 78 6.34 12.58 -20.25
C ASN A 78 6.15 12.65 -18.73
N TYR A 79 5.09 13.29 -18.28
CA TYR A 79 4.51 13.16 -16.96
C TYR A 79 3.03 13.53 -17.03
N GLN A 80 2.22 13.13 -16.06
CA GLN A 80 0.80 13.46 -16.04
C GLN A 80 0.30 13.56 -14.61
N GLY A 81 -0.37 14.67 -14.29
CA GLY A 81 -1.05 14.86 -13.02
C GLY A 81 -2.51 14.41 -13.06
N ILE A 82 -3.04 13.99 -11.93
CA ILE A 82 -4.49 13.90 -11.67
C ILE A 82 -4.76 14.78 -10.46
N ASN A 83 -5.71 15.69 -10.55
CA ASN A 83 -6.08 16.58 -9.45
C ASN A 83 -7.42 16.16 -8.88
N PHE A 84 -7.46 15.71 -7.62
CA PHE A 84 -8.70 15.26 -7.00
C PHE A 84 -9.63 16.46 -6.76
N GLY A 85 -10.95 16.21 -6.81
CA GLY A 85 -11.92 17.29 -6.52
C GLY A 85 -11.92 17.75 -5.06
N SER A 86 -11.41 16.92 -4.15
CA SER A 86 -11.13 17.26 -2.76
C SER A 86 -9.97 16.41 -2.21
N ALA A 87 -9.30 16.91 -1.17
CA ALA A 87 -8.29 16.12 -0.46
C ALA A 87 -8.93 14.92 0.25
N GLN A 88 -8.27 13.77 0.18
CA GLN A 88 -8.70 12.50 0.75
C GLN A 88 -7.83 12.12 1.94
N ASP A 89 -8.49 11.66 3.01
CA ASP A 89 -7.83 11.02 4.15
C ASP A 89 -7.81 9.50 3.95
N ALA A 90 -6.66 8.99 3.54
CA ALA A 90 -6.41 7.57 3.35
C ALA A 90 -5.69 6.93 4.56
N SER A 91 -5.67 7.58 5.74
CA SER A 91 -4.95 7.07 6.92
C SER A 91 -5.48 5.73 7.43
N ALA A 92 -6.74 5.41 7.13
CA ALA A 92 -7.36 4.13 7.46
C ALA A 92 -7.17 3.06 6.36
N LYS A 93 -6.39 3.35 5.30
CA LYS A 93 -6.15 2.45 4.16
C LYS A 93 -4.74 1.89 4.19
N GLY A 94 -4.55 0.70 3.60
CA GLY A 94 -3.25 0.04 3.51
C GLY A 94 -2.59 0.18 2.15
N TYR A 95 -3.40 0.23 1.09
CA TYR A 95 -2.90 0.11 -0.27
C TYR A 95 -3.51 1.17 -1.19
N LEU A 96 -2.70 1.61 -2.16
CA LEU A 96 -3.16 2.21 -3.41
C LEU A 96 -3.19 1.12 -4.48
N HIS A 97 -4.36 0.88 -5.06
CA HIS A 97 -4.56 0.00 -6.20
C HIS A 97 -4.66 0.79 -7.50
N MET A 98 -4.12 0.23 -8.58
CA MET A 98 -4.37 0.66 -9.95
C MET A 98 -4.10 -0.45 -10.96
N ASP A 99 -4.89 -0.47 -12.03
CA ASP A 99 -4.66 -1.30 -13.20
C ASP A 99 -4.01 -0.47 -14.31
N ILE A 100 -2.83 -0.89 -14.77
CA ILE A 100 -2.09 -0.20 -15.83
C ILE A 100 -1.75 -1.15 -16.98
N TRP A 101 -2.19 -0.83 -18.20
CA TRP A 101 -1.76 -1.53 -19.41
C TRP A 101 -0.78 -0.68 -20.24
N THR A 102 0.21 -1.32 -20.83
CA THR A 102 1.16 -0.69 -21.77
C THR A 102 1.60 -1.68 -22.84
N ALA A 103 1.92 -1.20 -24.05
CA ALA A 103 2.46 -2.01 -25.14
C ALA A 103 3.97 -2.31 -24.99
N THR A 104 4.67 -1.55 -24.14
CA THR A 104 6.12 -1.62 -23.93
C THR A 104 6.46 -1.70 -22.45
N SER A 105 7.54 -2.41 -22.11
CA SER A 105 8.04 -2.45 -20.73
C SER A 105 8.92 -1.26 -20.43
N PHE A 106 8.62 -0.59 -19.32
CA PHE A 106 9.39 0.54 -18.80
C PHE A 106 9.06 0.76 -17.32
N ASP A 107 9.89 1.55 -16.65
CA ASP A 107 9.66 1.95 -15.27
C ASP A 107 8.79 3.21 -15.21
N LEU A 108 7.70 3.14 -14.45
CA LEU A 108 6.82 4.26 -14.17
C LEU A 108 7.00 4.71 -12.73
N ASP A 109 7.29 5.98 -12.53
CA ASP A 109 7.22 6.60 -11.21
C ASP A 109 5.76 7.00 -10.93
N ILE A 110 5.23 6.52 -9.81
CA ILE A 110 3.86 6.78 -9.35
C ILE A 110 3.95 7.61 -8.07
N PHE A 111 3.57 8.87 -8.16
CA PHE A 111 3.60 9.81 -7.05
C PHE A 111 2.23 9.96 -6.41
N CYS A 112 2.22 9.95 -5.08
CA CYS A 112 1.16 10.56 -4.29
C CYS A 112 1.60 11.95 -3.83
N ILE A 113 0.69 12.92 -3.87
CA ILE A 113 0.94 14.31 -3.48
C ILE A 113 -0.01 14.67 -2.34
N SER A 114 0.57 15.09 -1.21
CA SER A 114 -0.16 15.51 -0.01
C SER A 114 -0.28 17.02 0.05
N GLN A 115 -1.42 17.51 0.53
CA GLN A 115 -1.67 18.93 0.72
C GLN A 115 -1.07 19.45 2.04
N THR A 116 -1.06 18.60 3.08
CA THR A 116 -0.64 18.97 4.44
C THR A 116 0.24 17.88 5.09
N PRO A 117 1.55 18.14 5.32
CA PRO A 117 2.33 19.21 4.69
C PRO A 117 2.35 19.02 3.16
N GLN A 118 2.58 20.10 2.43
CA GLN A 118 2.68 20.03 0.98
C GLN A 118 4.00 19.35 0.57
N ASN A 119 3.91 18.11 0.08
CA ASN A 119 5.02 17.37 -0.47
C ASN A 119 4.53 16.26 -1.42
N GLU A 120 5.45 15.68 -2.18
CA GLU A 120 5.20 14.52 -3.03
C GLU A 120 6.25 13.44 -2.78
N LYS A 121 5.83 12.17 -2.90
CA LYS A 121 6.71 11.00 -2.80
C LYS A 121 6.31 10.00 -3.87
N LYS A 122 7.28 9.23 -4.34
CA LYS A 122 7.09 8.27 -5.43
C LYS A 122 7.36 6.85 -5.00
N VAL A 123 6.71 5.93 -5.69
CA VAL A 123 7.08 4.52 -5.76
C VAL A 123 7.25 4.19 -7.24
N THR A 124 8.34 3.51 -7.58
CA THR A 124 8.62 3.12 -8.98
C THR A 124 8.14 1.69 -9.21
N LYS A 125 7.45 1.45 -10.33
CA LYS A 125 7.01 0.11 -10.75
C LYS A 125 7.46 -0.15 -12.19
N THR A 126 8.06 -1.31 -12.42
CA THR A 126 8.34 -1.80 -13.77
C THR A 126 7.06 -2.39 -14.36
N LEU A 127 6.58 -1.82 -15.46
CA LEU A 127 5.41 -2.32 -16.17
C LEU A 127 5.80 -3.44 -17.14
N VAL A 128 5.01 -4.50 -17.17
CA VAL A 128 5.13 -5.59 -18.13
C VAL A 128 4.31 -5.26 -19.38
N ALA A 129 4.95 -5.39 -20.54
CA ALA A 129 4.35 -5.11 -21.83
C ALA A 129 3.21 -6.07 -22.19
N ASN A 130 2.23 -5.55 -22.92
CA ASN A 130 1.11 -6.27 -23.53
C ASN A 130 0.21 -7.02 -22.54
N GLN A 131 0.14 -6.55 -21.30
CA GLN A 131 -0.76 -7.07 -20.27
C GLN A 131 -1.20 -5.97 -19.30
N TRP A 132 -2.29 -6.23 -18.59
CA TRP A 132 -2.66 -5.41 -17.44
C TRP A 132 -1.71 -5.71 -16.28
N ASN A 133 -1.17 -4.65 -15.71
CA ASN A 133 -0.40 -4.66 -14.47
C ASN A 133 -1.36 -4.21 -13.37
N SER A 134 -1.94 -5.18 -12.65
CA SER A 134 -2.69 -4.92 -11.42
C SER A 134 -1.68 -4.68 -10.30
N ILE A 135 -1.59 -3.43 -9.85
CA ILE A 135 -0.54 -2.99 -8.92
C ILE A 135 -1.19 -2.60 -7.60
N ASP A 136 -0.73 -3.23 -6.52
CA ASP A 136 -0.93 -2.77 -5.16
C ASP A 136 0.37 -2.12 -4.66
N ILE A 137 0.30 -0.86 -4.24
CA ILE A 137 1.38 -0.12 -3.58
C ILE A 137 1.01 0.01 -2.12
N ASP A 138 1.87 -0.48 -1.22
CA ASP A 138 1.70 -0.26 0.21
C ASP A 138 1.86 1.24 0.51
N LEU A 139 0.89 1.83 1.20
CA LEU A 139 0.96 3.23 1.59
C LEU A 139 2.13 3.51 2.54
N ALA A 140 2.63 2.49 3.25
CA ALA A 140 3.85 2.57 4.05
C ALA A 140 5.09 2.95 3.21
N ASP A 141 5.13 2.60 1.92
CA ASP A 141 6.22 2.99 1.03
C ASP A 141 6.27 4.51 0.81
N TYR A 142 5.13 5.20 0.87
CA TYR A 142 5.08 6.66 0.83
C TYR A 142 5.30 7.29 2.21
N ILE A 143 4.70 6.72 3.25
CA ILE A 143 4.79 7.22 4.63
C ILE A 143 6.23 7.18 5.14
N SER A 144 6.96 6.10 4.87
CA SER A 144 8.38 5.95 5.24
C SER A 144 9.29 7.00 4.61
N GLN A 145 8.86 7.61 3.50
CA GLN A 145 9.57 8.72 2.86
C GLN A 145 9.13 10.10 3.38
N GLY A 146 8.20 10.15 4.34
CA GLY A 146 7.66 11.36 4.96
C GLY A 146 6.43 11.96 4.27
N LEU A 147 5.69 11.19 3.45
CA LEU A 147 4.40 11.63 2.92
C LEU A 147 3.31 11.48 3.99
N SER A 148 2.44 12.48 4.13
CA SER A 148 1.17 12.32 4.85
C SER A 148 0.12 11.72 3.90
N VAL A 149 -0.53 10.64 4.31
CA VAL A 149 -1.66 10.05 3.57
C VAL A 149 -3.02 10.56 4.06
N ALA A 150 -3.02 11.48 5.04
CA ALA A 150 -4.23 12.06 5.61
C ALA A 150 -4.82 13.22 4.79
N SER A 151 -4.13 13.66 3.73
CA SER A 151 -4.56 14.81 2.91
C SER A 151 -4.09 14.70 1.46
N LEU A 152 -4.21 13.52 0.86
CA LEU A 152 -3.82 13.27 -0.53
C LEU A 152 -4.76 14.03 -1.47
N TYR A 153 -4.21 14.82 -2.38
CA TYR A 153 -5.05 15.64 -3.29
C TYR A 153 -4.68 15.49 -4.76
N GLN A 154 -3.55 14.85 -5.08
CA GLN A 154 -3.15 14.62 -6.47
C GLN A 154 -2.35 13.32 -6.62
N PHE A 155 -2.37 12.79 -7.84
CA PHE A 155 -1.37 11.85 -8.33
C PHE A 155 -0.47 12.50 -9.37
N LYS A 156 0.72 11.92 -9.58
CA LYS A 156 1.54 12.19 -10.76
C LYS A 156 2.18 10.89 -11.27
N PHE A 157 2.09 10.65 -12.57
CA PHE A 157 2.77 9.56 -13.27
C PHE A 157 3.92 10.14 -14.08
N ASP A 158 5.12 9.60 -14.00
CA ASP A 158 6.30 10.09 -14.74
C ASP A 158 6.98 8.92 -15.47
N ASP A 159 7.09 9.02 -16.80
CA ASP A 159 7.89 8.11 -17.61
C ASP A 159 9.36 8.51 -17.44
N LEU A 160 10.07 7.78 -16.57
CA LEU A 160 11.46 8.06 -16.21
C LEU A 160 12.38 8.11 -17.44
N GLY A 161 12.10 7.28 -18.44
CA GLY A 161 12.87 7.23 -19.68
C GLY A 161 12.51 8.33 -20.68
N ARG A 162 11.41 9.06 -20.45
CA ARG A 162 10.84 10.09 -21.34
C ARG A 162 10.75 9.59 -22.78
N THR A 163 10.33 8.34 -22.90
CA THR A 163 10.27 7.62 -24.18
C THR A 163 9.02 7.96 -24.97
N GLY A 164 8.09 8.72 -24.38
CA GLY A 164 6.78 9.01 -24.97
C GLY A 164 5.87 7.79 -24.93
N SER A 165 6.03 6.95 -23.89
CA SER A 165 5.24 5.73 -23.70
C SER A 165 3.75 6.01 -23.64
N THR A 166 2.94 4.98 -23.87
CA THR A 166 1.48 5.04 -23.74
C THR A 166 1.04 4.11 -22.62
N ILE A 167 0.22 4.61 -21.71
CA ILE A 167 -0.42 3.82 -20.67
C ILE A 167 -1.94 3.95 -20.76
N PHE A 168 -2.64 2.88 -20.39
CA PHE A 168 -4.06 2.87 -20.10
C PHE A 168 -4.21 2.63 -18.61
N LEU A 169 -5.05 3.43 -17.98
CA LEU A 169 -5.27 3.42 -16.54
C LEU A 169 -6.74 3.09 -16.26
N ASP A 170 -6.95 2.17 -15.33
CA ASP A 170 -8.25 1.76 -14.83
C ASP A 170 -8.18 1.49 -13.33
N ASN A 171 -9.35 1.43 -12.67
CA ASN A 171 -9.53 1.01 -11.28
C ASN A 171 -8.52 1.63 -10.29
N VAL A 172 -8.54 2.94 -10.14
CA VAL A 172 -7.63 3.67 -9.23
C VAL A 172 -8.34 3.97 -7.92
N TYR A 173 -7.92 3.30 -6.84
CA TYR A 173 -8.55 3.47 -5.52
C TYR A 173 -7.62 3.12 -4.36
N PHE A 174 -7.89 3.67 -3.17
CA PHE A 174 -7.25 3.25 -1.93
C PHE A 174 -8.12 2.23 -1.19
N TYR A 175 -7.53 1.18 -0.62
CA TYR A 175 -8.28 0.12 0.08
C TYR A 175 -7.48 -0.56 1.19
N GLY A 176 -8.12 -1.54 1.85
CA GLY A 176 -7.51 -2.34 2.90
C GLY A 176 -7.32 -1.57 4.19
N SER A 177 -6.50 -2.12 5.09
CA SER A 177 -6.10 -1.46 6.33
C SER A 177 -4.57 -1.36 6.37
N PRO A 178 -4.02 -0.31 7.03
CA PRO A 178 -2.58 -0.22 7.22
C PRO A 178 -2.04 -1.50 7.83
N ALA A 179 -0.85 -1.93 7.40
CA ALA A 179 -0.13 -2.98 8.10
C ALA A 179 0.03 -2.57 9.57
N ALA A 180 -0.21 -3.50 10.49
CA ALA A 180 -0.01 -3.24 11.91
C ALA A 180 1.45 -2.85 12.14
N THR A 181 1.69 -1.61 12.57
CA THR A 181 3.03 -1.16 12.93
C THR A 181 3.33 -1.52 14.38
N GLU A 182 4.61 -1.73 14.67
CA GLU A 182 5.06 -1.83 16.05
C GLU A 182 4.77 -0.51 16.79
N PRO A 183 4.40 -0.55 18.09
CA PRO A 183 4.23 0.66 18.87
C PRO A 183 5.52 1.48 18.88
N SER A 184 5.40 2.79 18.66
CA SER A 184 6.52 3.74 18.67
C SER A 184 6.58 4.58 19.94
N VAL A 185 5.56 4.47 20.80
CA VAL A 185 5.47 5.10 22.11
C VAL A 185 5.16 4.03 23.14
N ALA A 186 5.84 4.10 24.27
CA ALA A 186 5.55 3.28 25.44
C ALA A 186 4.16 3.62 25.97
N ASP A 187 3.51 2.66 26.63
CA ASP A 187 2.24 2.93 27.29
C ASP A 187 2.46 3.80 28.54
N ALA A 188 1.37 4.31 29.10
CA ALA A 188 1.40 5.07 30.34
C ALA A 188 1.90 4.19 31.49
N THR A 189 2.83 4.74 32.29
CA THR A 189 3.28 4.09 33.52
C THR A 189 2.08 3.82 34.44
N PRO A 190 1.91 2.58 34.95
CA PRO A 190 0.86 2.27 35.91
C PRO A 190 0.90 3.18 37.16
N THR A 191 -0.27 3.52 37.69
CA THR A 191 -0.40 4.48 38.80
C THR A 191 -0.93 3.87 40.10
N TYR A 192 -1.23 2.57 40.11
CA TYR A 192 -1.68 1.86 41.30
C TYR A 192 -0.57 1.81 42.37
N ALA A 193 -0.95 1.86 43.64
CA ALA A 193 0.01 1.71 44.73
C ALA A 193 0.64 0.30 44.69
N ALA A 194 1.94 0.21 44.95
CA ALA A 194 2.67 -1.06 44.82
C ALA A 194 2.11 -2.17 45.73
N ASP A 195 1.54 -1.81 46.89
CA ASP A 195 0.91 -2.76 47.82
C ASP A 195 -0.39 -3.38 47.26
N ASP A 196 -1.01 -2.74 46.28
CA ASP A 196 -2.25 -3.18 45.62
C ASP A 196 -1.98 -3.93 44.29
N VAL A 197 -0.72 -4.22 43.97
CA VAL A 197 -0.31 -4.77 42.67
C VAL A 197 0.53 -6.04 42.84
N ILE A 198 0.10 -7.13 42.22
CA ILE A 198 0.98 -8.27 41.92
C ILE A 198 1.48 -8.09 40.48
N SER A 199 2.71 -7.59 40.33
CA SER A 199 3.30 -7.34 39.01
C SER A 199 3.92 -8.61 38.46
N LEU A 200 3.48 -9.05 37.28
CA LEU A 200 4.13 -10.16 36.56
C LEU A 200 5.27 -9.63 35.68
N PHE A 201 5.05 -8.50 35.01
CA PHE A 201 6.03 -7.84 34.17
C PHE A 201 5.73 -6.35 34.07
N SER A 202 6.58 -5.54 34.68
CA SER A 202 6.57 -4.08 34.60
C SER A 202 7.91 -3.55 35.08
N ASP A 203 8.37 -2.44 34.51
CA ASP A 203 9.52 -1.70 35.02
C ASP A 203 9.16 -0.79 36.20
N ALA A 204 7.86 -0.57 36.46
CA ALA A 204 7.37 0.29 37.55
C ALA A 204 7.29 -0.41 38.92
N TYR A 205 7.29 -1.76 38.95
CA TYR A 205 7.06 -2.55 40.14
C TYR A 205 8.09 -3.67 40.32
N THR A 206 8.13 -4.25 41.52
CA THR A 206 8.88 -5.49 41.73
C THR A 206 8.07 -6.67 41.18
N ASN A 207 8.64 -7.38 40.21
CA ASN A 207 7.95 -8.48 39.55
C ASN A 207 8.02 -9.78 40.37
N VAL A 208 6.90 -10.50 40.44
CA VAL A 208 6.90 -11.90 40.86
C VAL A 208 7.52 -12.77 39.78
N ASN A 209 8.01 -13.95 40.17
CA ASN A 209 8.63 -14.86 39.21
C ASN A 209 7.57 -15.54 38.32
N VAL A 210 7.84 -15.62 37.01
CA VAL A 210 7.01 -16.30 36.01
C VAL A 210 7.90 -17.32 35.31
N ASP A 211 7.50 -18.59 35.26
CA ASP A 211 8.34 -19.69 34.76
C ASP A 211 8.66 -19.54 33.27
N THR A 212 7.64 -19.22 32.48
CA THR A 212 7.83 -18.96 31.06
C THR A 212 6.78 -17.99 30.53
N TRP A 213 7.24 -17.10 29.67
CA TRP A 213 6.43 -16.15 28.91
C TRP A 213 6.03 -16.67 27.53
N ARG A 214 6.55 -17.84 27.14
CA ARG A 214 6.19 -18.54 25.91
C ARG A 214 6.44 -20.02 26.13
N THR A 215 5.39 -20.75 26.42
CA THR A 215 5.45 -22.21 26.56
C THR A 215 5.83 -22.90 25.25
N GLY A 216 6.36 -24.13 25.35
CA GLY A 216 6.72 -24.93 24.18
C GLY A 216 5.54 -25.29 23.28
N TRP A 217 4.32 -25.22 23.82
CA TRP A 217 3.07 -25.46 23.09
C TRP A 217 2.48 -24.19 22.46
N SER A 218 3.15 -23.03 22.57
CA SER A 218 2.71 -21.78 21.94
C SER A 218 2.99 -21.77 20.43
N SER A 219 2.08 -21.15 19.66
CA SER A 219 2.24 -20.87 18.23
C SER A 219 2.46 -19.37 18.03
N VAL A 220 3.70 -18.94 18.29
CA VAL A 220 4.13 -17.53 18.34
C VAL A 220 5.65 -17.44 18.39
N THR A 221 6.22 -16.29 18.02
CA THR A 221 7.59 -15.87 18.34
C THR A 221 7.57 -14.83 19.45
N LEU A 222 8.38 -15.01 20.49
CA LEU A 222 8.55 -14.03 21.58
C LEU A 222 9.93 -13.39 21.48
N ASP A 223 9.94 -12.08 21.33
CA ASP A 223 11.15 -11.24 21.36
C ASP A 223 11.07 -10.22 22.50
N ALA A 224 12.24 -9.83 23.01
CA ALA A 224 12.33 -8.64 23.85
C ALA A 224 12.29 -7.39 22.95
N PHE A 225 11.51 -6.40 23.37
CA PHE A 225 11.38 -5.12 22.70
C PHE A 225 11.50 -4.00 23.74
N ASP A 226 11.92 -2.81 23.31
CA ASP A 226 12.12 -1.66 24.20
C ASP A 226 11.64 -0.41 23.48
N ILE A 227 10.89 0.43 24.20
CA ILE A 227 10.59 1.79 23.74
C ILE A 227 11.09 2.77 24.79
N SER A 228 12.20 3.43 24.50
CA SER A 228 12.76 4.49 25.35
C SER A 228 13.06 4.03 26.79
N GLY A 229 13.49 2.78 26.96
CA GLY A 229 13.80 2.19 28.26
C GLY A 229 12.63 1.46 28.94
N ASP A 230 11.44 1.44 28.34
CA ASP A 230 10.32 0.62 28.78
C ASP A 230 10.36 -0.75 28.10
N ASN A 231 10.58 -1.80 28.90
CA ASN A 231 10.73 -3.17 28.43
C ASN A 231 9.37 -3.76 28.06
N ILE A 232 9.29 -4.34 26.86
CA ILE A 232 8.06 -4.87 26.27
C ILE A 232 8.30 -6.31 25.81
N LYS A 233 7.29 -7.17 26.01
CA LYS A 233 7.25 -8.51 25.41
C LYS A 233 6.54 -8.44 24.07
N LYS A 234 7.28 -8.69 23.00
CA LYS A 234 6.73 -8.68 21.65
C LYS A 234 6.40 -10.09 21.20
N TYR A 235 5.12 -10.35 20.99
CA TYR A 235 4.61 -11.57 20.38
C TYR A 235 4.35 -11.32 18.89
N SER A 236 5.11 -11.99 18.02
CA SER A 236 4.94 -11.92 16.57
C SER A 236 4.52 -13.26 15.98
N SER A 237 3.84 -13.23 14.83
CA SER A 237 3.19 -14.43 14.25
C SER A 237 2.27 -15.16 15.25
N LEU A 238 1.53 -14.38 16.05
CA LEU A 238 0.72 -14.87 17.15
C LEU A 238 -0.55 -15.56 16.63
N ASP A 239 -0.65 -16.86 16.90
CA ASP A 239 -1.92 -17.58 16.92
C ASP A 239 -2.40 -17.72 18.38
N PHE A 240 -1.53 -18.26 19.24
CA PHE A 240 -1.74 -18.24 20.70
C PHE A 240 -0.43 -18.35 21.48
N VAL A 241 -0.44 -17.85 22.72
CA VAL A 241 0.67 -17.95 23.65
C VAL A 241 0.23 -18.47 25.01
N GLY A 242 1.03 -19.38 25.56
CA GLY A 242 0.97 -19.77 26.96
C GLY A 242 1.99 -19.03 27.81
N VAL A 243 1.53 -18.54 28.95
CA VAL A 243 2.36 -18.01 30.03
C VAL A 243 2.10 -18.88 31.26
N GLU A 244 3.16 -19.38 31.89
CA GLU A 244 3.07 -20.31 33.03
C GLU A 244 3.72 -19.71 34.28
N ALA A 245 3.00 -19.80 35.39
CA ALA A 245 3.47 -19.54 36.74
C ALA A 245 2.97 -20.69 37.63
N THR A 246 3.85 -21.65 37.89
CA THR A 246 3.53 -22.99 38.38
C THR A 246 4.37 -23.35 39.60
N GLY A 247 3.91 -24.35 40.37
CA GLY A 247 4.65 -24.84 41.53
C GLY A 247 4.90 -23.73 42.55
N ALA A 248 6.17 -23.50 42.91
CA ALA A 248 6.56 -22.44 43.85
C ALA A 248 6.31 -21.02 43.32
N ASN A 249 6.14 -20.86 42.00
CA ASN A 249 5.85 -19.58 41.35
C ASN A 249 4.35 -19.36 41.13
N SER A 250 3.48 -20.24 41.66
CA SER A 250 2.03 -20.06 41.54
C SER A 250 1.61 -18.74 42.20
N ILE A 251 0.74 -18.00 41.51
CA ILE A 251 0.32 -16.66 41.93
C ILE A 251 -0.99 -16.77 42.72
N ASP A 252 -0.98 -16.32 43.98
CA ASP A 252 -2.20 -16.12 44.76
C ASP A 252 -2.77 -14.72 44.51
N ALA A 253 -3.75 -14.65 43.61
CA ALA A 253 -4.49 -13.44 43.31
C ALA A 253 -5.87 -13.41 43.98
N SER A 254 -6.10 -14.20 45.05
CA SER A 254 -7.42 -14.34 45.69
C SER A 254 -7.99 -13.05 46.27
N THR A 255 -7.13 -12.06 46.56
CA THR A 255 -7.53 -10.73 47.02
C THR A 255 -7.60 -9.69 45.91
N MET A 256 -7.28 -10.05 44.67
CA MET A 256 -7.26 -9.14 43.54
C MET A 256 -8.58 -9.18 42.77
N GLU A 257 -9.03 -8.01 42.33
CA GLU A 257 -10.31 -7.86 41.63
C GLU A 257 -10.14 -7.69 40.11
N HIS A 258 -8.93 -7.32 39.66
CA HIS A 258 -8.65 -6.96 38.27
C HIS A 258 -7.38 -7.62 37.75
N PHE A 259 -7.39 -7.96 36.46
CA PHE A 259 -6.20 -8.30 35.69
C PHE A 259 -5.99 -7.20 34.64
N ASN A 260 -4.80 -6.61 34.62
CA ASN A 260 -4.43 -5.57 33.66
C ASN A 260 -3.37 -6.08 32.69
N LEU A 261 -3.58 -5.83 31.41
CA LEU A 261 -2.61 -6.01 30.33
C LEU A 261 -2.68 -4.76 29.46
N SER A 262 -1.53 -4.10 29.33
CA SER A 262 -1.37 -2.78 28.71
C SER A 262 -0.01 -2.76 28.04
#